data_AF-A0A402AAC9-F1
#
_entry.id   AF-A0A402AAC9-F1
#
_cell.length_a   1.000
_cell.length_b   1.000
_cell.length_c   1.000
_cell.angle_alpha   90.00
_cell.angle_beta   90.00
_cell.angle_gamma   90.00
#
_symmetry.space_group_name_H-M   'P 1'
#
loop_
_entity.id
_entity.type
_entity.pdbx_description
1 polymer ?
#
loop_
_entity_poly.entity_id
_entity_poly.type
_entity_poly.pdbx_seq_one_letter_code
_entity_poly.pdbx_strand_id
1 'polypeptide(L)'
;MTKPPEQRDDQSAALLREDETRCVRLLAACRRFAVSLSGAAGYYATFGQNEEPLLRSFAQVREAHSSPDGRYDQLFQQRCQKAGLMPSDVKRLTERLQDLEEDES
;
A
#
# COMPACT_ATOMS: atom_id res chain seq x y z
N MET A 1 -14.54 13.74 -26.03
CA MET A 1 -14.86 14.09 -24.62
C MET A 1 -13.99 13.24 -23.72
N THR A 2 -12.81 13.74 -23.37
CA THR A 2 -11.87 13.10 -22.43
C THR A 2 -12.20 13.63 -21.04
N LYS A 3 -12.64 12.75 -20.12
CA LYS A 3 -12.85 13.11 -18.71
C LYS A 3 -11.55 13.64 -18.09
N PRO A 4 -11.61 14.63 -17.19
CA PRO A 4 -10.43 15.11 -16.47
C PRO A 4 -9.78 13.98 -15.67
N PRO A 5 -8.44 13.97 -15.56
CA PRO A 5 -7.67 12.89 -14.93
C PRO A 5 -8.11 12.60 -13.48
N GLU A 6 -8.50 13.63 -12.73
CA GLU A 6 -8.96 13.52 -11.33
C GLU A 6 -10.15 12.56 -11.13
N GLN A 7 -11.05 12.43 -12.12
CA GLN A 7 -12.21 11.53 -12.00
C GLN A 7 -11.86 10.03 -12.13
N ARG A 8 -10.71 9.70 -12.73
CA ARG A 8 -10.26 8.30 -12.88
C ARG A 8 -9.63 7.79 -11.59
N ASP A 9 -8.86 8.64 -10.92
CA ASP A 9 -8.18 8.30 -9.68
C ASP A 9 -9.16 8.18 -8.51
N ASP A 10 -10.15 9.09 -8.42
CA ASP A 10 -11.21 9.02 -7.40
C ASP A 10 -12.11 7.78 -7.55
N GLN A 11 -12.48 7.42 -8.78
CA GLN A 11 -13.28 6.23 -9.04
C GLN A 11 -12.48 4.96 -8.72
N SER A 12 -11.17 4.95 -9.00
CA SER A 12 -10.29 3.82 -8.68
C SER A 12 -10.09 3.68 -7.16
N ALA A 13 -9.97 4.79 -6.44
CA ALA A 13 -9.89 4.82 -4.98
C ALA A 13 -11.19 4.36 -4.32
N ALA A 14 -12.35 4.81 -4.83
CA ALA A 14 -13.66 4.35 -4.36
C ALA A 14 -13.84 2.84 -4.58
N LEU A 15 -13.48 2.33 -5.76
CA LEU A 15 -13.56 0.89 -6.07
C LEU A 15 -12.66 0.05 -5.15
N LEU A 16 -11.46 0.53 -4.80
CA LEU A 16 -10.60 -0.14 -3.82
C LEU A 16 -11.18 -0.07 -2.40
N ARG A 17 -11.89 1.00 -2.05
CA ARG A 17 -12.61 1.13 -0.76
C ARG A 17 -13.87 0.28 -0.70
N GLU A 18 -14.56 0.03 -1.80
CA GLU A 18 -15.77 -0.79 -1.82
C GLU A 18 -15.45 -2.30 -1.87
N ASP A 19 -14.39 -2.69 -2.59
CA ASP A 19 -13.97 -4.08 -2.71
C ASP A 19 -13.00 -4.49 -1.58
N GLU A 20 -13.58 -4.86 -0.44
CA GLU A 20 -12.81 -5.36 0.71
C GLU A 20 -11.94 -6.58 0.34
N THR A 21 -12.45 -7.50 -0.48
CA THR A 21 -11.73 -8.74 -0.81
C THR A 21 -10.48 -8.45 -1.60
N ARG A 22 -10.58 -7.59 -2.62
CA ARG A 22 -9.42 -7.14 -3.41
C ARG A 22 -8.42 -6.40 -2.54
N CYS A 23 -8.89 -5.48 -1.69
CA CYS A 23 -8.01 -4.71 -0.82
C CYS A 23 -7.24 -5.61 0.16
N VAL A 24 -7.92 -6.52 0.84
CA VAL A 24 -7.30 -7.46 1.78
C VAL A 24 -6.31 -8.39 1.06
N ARG A 25 -6.61 -8.84 -0.17
CA ARG A 25 -5.66 -9.66 -0.97
C ARG A 25 -4.38 -8.89 -1.32
N LEU A 26 -4.49 -7.64 -1.74
CA LEU A 26 -3.33 -6.79 -2.04
C LEU A 26 -2.47 -6.58 -0.78
N LEU A 27 -3.10 -6.21 0.34
CA LEU A 27 -2.41 -6.03 1.62
C LEU A 27 -1.77 -7.33 2.14
N ALA A 28 -2.42 -8.49 1.95
CA ALA A 28 -1.88 -9.77 2.35
C ALA A 28 -0.66 -10.18 1.53
N ALA A 29 -0.59 -9.78 0.25
CA ALA A 29 0.61 -9.95 -0.56
C ALA A 29 1.76 -9.08 -0.04
N CYS A 30 1.47 -7.83 0.35
CA CYS A 30 2.44 -6.91 0.95
C CYS A 30 3.01 -7.42 2.27
N ARG A 31 2.22 -8.15 3.07
CA ARG A 31 2.68 -8.77 4.32
C ARG A 31 3.86 -9.73 4.10
N ARG A 32 3.80 -10.56 3.05
CA ARG A 32 4.89 -11.51 2.75
C ARG A 32 6.21 -10.79 2.51
N PHE A 33 6.14 -9.64 1.84
CA PHE A 33 7.26 -8.76 1.61
C PHE A 33 7.74 -8.06 2.90
N ALA A 34 6.83 -7.54 3.73
CA ALA A 34 7.19 -6.95 5.02
C ALA A 34 7.94 -7.94 5.94
N VAL A 35 7.54 -9.21 5.92
CA VAL A 35 8.24 -10.28 6.65
C VAL A 35 9.62 -10.55 6.06
N SER A 36 9.78 -10.60 4.73
CA SER A 36 11.11 -10.82 4.11
C SER A 36 12.09 -9.67 4.38
N LEU A 37 11.61 -8.44 4.48
CA LEU A 37 12.40 -7.27 4.89
C LEU A 37 12.92 -7.33 6.34
N SER A 38 12.32 -8.17 7.19
CA SER A 38 12.71 -8.30 8.62
C SER A 38 14.06 -9.00 8.82
N GLY A 39 14.57 -9.70 7.80
CA GLY A 39 15.88 -10.35 7.86
C GLY A 39 17.01 -9.32 7.68
N ALA A 40 18.13 -9.51 8.40
CA ALA A 40 19.27 -8.57 8.42
C ALA A 40 19.88 -8.21 7.05
N ALA A 41 19.56 -8.97 5.99
CA ALA A 41 19.99 -8.72 4.62
C ALA A 41 18.92 -7.99 3.75
N GLY A 42 17.67 -7.90 4.19
CA GLY A 42 16.54 -7.44 3.36
C GLY A 42 16.30 -5.93 3.37
N TYR A 43 16.67 -5.23 4.45
CA TYR A 43 16.39 -3.79 4.58
C TYR A 43 17.23 -2.91 3.64
N TYR A 44 18.46 -3.32 3.34
CA TYR A 44 19.37 -2.61 2.42
C TYR A 44 19.53 -3.31 1.05
N ALA A 45 18.76 -4.36 0.78
CA ALA A 45 18.79 -5.03 -0.51
C ALA A 45 18.17 -4.11 -1.58
N THR A 46 18.72 -4.11 -2.80
CA THR A 46 18.07 -3.52 -3.95
C THR A 46 16.70 -4.16 -4.18
N PHE A 47 15.72 -3.37 -4.65
CA PHE A 47 14.38 -3.88 -4.93
C PHE A 47 14.45 -5.06 -5.90
N GLY A 48 13.92 -6.20 -5.48
CA GLY A 48 13.69 -7.35 -6.35
C GLY A 48 12.58 -7.08 -7.37
N GLN A 49 12.54 -7.86 -8.45
CA GLN A 49 11.59 -7.67 -9.57
C GLN A 49 10.11 -7.66 -9.18
N ASN A 50 9.75 -8.23 -8.02
CA ASN A 50 8.36 -8.30 -7.55
C ASN A 50 8.04 -7.35 -6.39
N GLU A 51 9.04 -6.61 -5.89
CA GLU A 51 8.90 -5.81 -4.67
C GLU A 51 8.33 -4.42 -4.95
N GLU A 52 8.82 -3.78 -6.01
CA GLU A 52 8.29 -2.49 -6.46
C GLU A 52 6.80 -2.55 -6.82
N PRO A 53 6.29 -3.53 -7.62
CA PRO A 53 4.84 -3.63 -7.88
C PRO A 53 3.99 -3.85 -6.62
N LEU A 54 4.53 -4.54 -5.61
CA LEU A 54 3.85 -4.72 -4.33
C LEU A 54 3.81 -3.42 -3.53
N LEU A 55 4.91 -2.67 -3.49
CA LEU A 55 4.96 -1.36 -2.85
C LEU A 55 4.05 -0.34 -3.53
N ARG A 56 3.97 -0.33 -4.87
CA ARG A 56 3.01 0.52 -5.58
C ARG A 56 1.56 0.10 -5.32
N SER A 57 1.28 -1.20 -5.21
CA SER A 57 -0.05 -1.68 -4.81
C SER A 57 -0.41 -1.25 -3.38
N PHE A 58 0.56 -1.27 -2.46
CA PHE A 58 0.39 -0.75 -1.11
C PHE A 58 0.14 0.77 -1.12
N ALA A 59 0.90 1.53 -1.92
CA ALA A 59 0.72 2.96 -2.10
C ALA A 59 -0.70 3.31 -2.56
N GLN A 60 -1.20 2.62 -3.60
CA GLN A 60 -2.56 2.81 -4.13
C GLN A 60 -3.64 2.53 -3.08
N VAL A 61 -3.47 1.46 -2.28
CA VAL A 61 -4.42 1.16 -1.20
C VAL A 61 -4.34 2.23 -0.11
N ARG A 62 -3.14 2.67 0.28
CA ARG A 62 -2.94 3.70 1.31
C ARG A 62 -3.53 5.04 0.88
N GLU A 63 -3.28 5.46 -0.36
CA GLU A 63 -3.85 6.67 -0.96
C GLU A 63 -5.37 6.60 -1.05
N ALA A 64 -5.93 5.46 -1.49
CA ALA A 64 -7.37 5.27 -1.56
C ALA A 64 -8.09 5.41 -0.21
N HIS A 65 -7.37 5.27 0.90
CA HIS A 65 -7.88 5.46 2.26
C HIS A 65 -7.30 6.70 2.95
N SER A 66 -6.49 7.50 2.25
CA SER A 66 -6.04 8.79 2.75
C SER A 66 -7.18 9.78 2.56
N SER A 67 -7.60 10.44 3.63
CA SER A 67 -8.57 11.52 3.57
C SER A 67 -8.10 12.67 4.47
N PRO A 68 -8.24 13.94 4.06
CA PRO A 68 -7.82 15.08 4.89
C PRO A 68 -8.50 15.11 6.27
N ASP A 69 -9.71 14.53 6.37
CA ASP A 69 -10.50 14.41 7.61
C ASP A 69 -10.31 13.09 8.35
N GLY A 70 -9.41 12.20 7.88
CA GLY A 70 -9.12 10.89 8.50
C GLY A 70 -10.28 9.89 8.41
N ARG A 71 -11.31 10.15 7.61
CA ARG A 71 -12.55 9.35 7.58
C ARG A 71 -12.34 7.87 7.29
N TYR A 72 -11.30 7.52 6.53
CA TYR A 72 -11.04 6.14 6.13
C TYR A 72 -9.88 5.49 6.89
N ASP A 73 -9.28 6.17 7.86
CA ASP A 73 -8.14 5.67 8.64
C ASP A 73 -8.50 4.38 9.38
N GLN A 74 -9.67 4.36 10.02
CA GLN A 74 -10.16 3.18 10.73
C GLN A 74 -10.45 2.02 9.76
N LEU A 75 -10.98 2.31 8.57
CA LEU A 75 -11.23 1.31 7.53
C LEU A 75 -9.91 0.70 7.03
N PHE A 76 -8.89 1.53 6.80
CA PHE A 76 -7.56 1.08 6.42
C PHE A 76 -6.95 0.17 7.50
N GLN A 77 -7.00 0.60 8.77
CA GLN A 77 -6.50 -0.21 9.89
C GLN A 77 -7.19 -1.57 9.99
N GLN A 78 -8.53 -1.62 9.86
CA GLN A 78 -9.27 -2.88 9.86
C GLN A 78 -8.84 -3.81 8.73
N ARG A 79 -8.57 -3.26 7.54
CA ARG A 79 -8.12 -4.04 6.38
C ARG A 79 -6.70 -4.56 6.53
N CYS A 80 -5.80 -3.75 7.08
CA CYS A 80 -4.46 -4.18 7.47
C CYS A 80 -4.52 -5.34 8.46
N GLN A 81 -5.37 -5.25 9.50
CA GLN A 81 -5.56 -6.33 10.45
C GLN A 81 -6.11 -7.61 9.80
N LYS A 82 -7.13 -7.50 8.93
CA LYS A 82 -7.68 -8.64 8.17
C LYS A 82 -6.64 -9.29 7.24
N ALA A 83 -5.73 -8.50 6.68
CA ALA A 83 -4.61 -8.99 5.88
C ALA A 83 -3.47 -9.58 6.73
N GLY A 84 -3.55 -9.48 8.06
CA GLY A 84 -2.52 -9.93 9.00
C GLY A 84 -1.30 -9.01 9.06
N LEU A 85 -1.40 -7.77 8.59
CA LEU A 85 -0.36 -6.75 8.74
C LEU A 85 -0.40 -6.17 10.15
N MET A 86 0.74 -6.22 10.82
CA MET A 86 0.95 -5.52 12.09
C MET A 86 1.32 -4.06 11.86
N PRO A 87 1.17 -3.16 12.86
CA PRO A 87 1.61 -1.78 12.74
C PRO A 87 3.07 -1.63 12.33
N SER A 88 3.94 -2.55 12.78
CA SER A 88 5.35 -2.62 12.39
C SER A 88 5.55 -2.94 10.91
N ASP A 89 4.70 -3.80 10.33
CA ASP A 89 4.77 -4.17 8.91
C ASP A 89 4.34 -2.98 8.05
N VAL A 90 3.26 -2.30 8.43
CA VAL A 90 2.74 -1.10 7.75
C VAL A 90 3.79 0.01 7.79
N LYS A 91 4.46 0.20 8.94
CA LYS A 91 5.55 1.18 9.07
C LYS A 91 6.69 0.88 8.11
N ARG A 92 7.17 -0.37 8.06
CA ARG A 92 8.28 -0.76 7.17
C ARG A 92 7.93 -0.65 5.69
N LEU A 93 6.72 -1.04 5.31
CA LEU A 93 6.22 -0.85 3.94
C LEU A 93 6.16 0.63 3.58
N THR A 94 5.83 1.49 4.54
CA THR A 94 5.81 2.94 4.37
C THR A 94 7.22 3.51 4.20
N GLU A 95 8.17 3.11 5.05
CA GLU A 95 9.58 3.49 4.95
C GLU A 95 10.16 3.06 3.59
N ARG A 96 9.91 1.81 3.17
CA ARG A 96 10.41 1.33 1.88
C ARG A 96 9.77 1.99 0.67
N LEU A 97 8.53 2.42 0.78
CA LEU A 97 7.90 3.19 -0.28
C LEU A 97 8.53 4.58 -0.41
N GLN A 98 8.94 5.20 0.70
CA GLN A 98 9.68 6.47 0.67
C GLN A 98 11.04 6.31 0.00
N ASP A 99 11.81 5.26 0.36
CA ASP A 99 13.09 4.96 -0.30
C ASP A 99 12.91 4.85 -1.83
N LEU A 100 11.86 4.16 -2.29
CA LEU A 100 11.55 4.00 -3.71
C LEU A 100 11.24 5.35 -4.39
N GLU A 101 10.44 6.21 -3.74
CA GLU A 101 10.08 7.53 -4.26
C GLU A 101 11.29 8.48 -4.34
N GLU A 102 12.24 8.36 -3.40
CA GLU A 102 13.49 9.13 -3.39
C GLU A 102 14.47 8.67 -4.48
N ASP A 103 14.58 7.37 -4.75
CA ASP A 103 15.42 6.82 -5.83
C ASP A 103 14.90 7.16 -7.25
N GLU A 104 13.59 7.42 -7.40
CA GLU A 104 12.96 7.80 -8.67
C GLU A 104 12.95 9.32 -8.97
N SER A 105 13.38 10.15 -8.01
CA SER A 105 13.31 11.62 -8.08
C SER A 105 14.53 12.31 -8.71
#